data_AF-A0A5N3P3E3-F1
#
_entry.id   AF-A0A5N3P3E3-F1
#
_cell.length_a   1.000
_cell.length_b   1.000
_cell.length_c   1.000
_cell.angle_alpha   90.00
_cell.angle_beta   90.00
_cell.angle_gamma   90.00
#
_symmetry.space_group_name_H-M   'P 1'
#
loop_
_entity.id
_entity.type
_entity.pdbx_description
1 polymer ?
#
loop_
_entity_poly.entity_id
_entity_poly.type
_entity_poly.pdbx_seq_one_letter_code
_entity_poly.pdbx_strand_id
1 'polypeptide(L)' 'DPRMTIGMLVREALRLMPNMSGREKTERVHEILREVGLGDGFADRYPHELSGGQRQRAAIARAVVRRPA' A
#
# COMPACT_ATOMS: atom_id res chain seq x y z
N ASP A 1 -0.91 -2.87 18.38
CA ASP A 1 -0.29 -3.44 17.17
C ASP A 1 -1.33 -3.42 16.04
N PRO A 2 -1.10 -2.71 14.93
CA PRO A 2 -2.04 -2.71 13.81
C PRO A 2 -2.17 -4.14 13.26
N ARG A 3 -3.40 -4.68 13.29
CA ARG A 3 -3.74 -6.04 12.82
C ARG A 3 -3.79 -6.17 11.29
N MET A 4 -3.24 -5.21 10.56
CA MET A 4 -3.35 -5.11 9.11
C MET A 4 -1.95 -5.04 8.50
N THR A 5 -1.77 -5.78 7.41
CA THR A 5 -0.55 -5.70 6.60
C THR A 5 -0.44 -4.35 5.89
N ILE A 6 0.75 -4.00 5.42
CA ILE A 6 0.98 -2.79 4.63
C ILE A 6 0.07 -2.75 3.40
N GLY A 7 -0.10 -3.88 2.71
CA GLY A 7 -0.99 -3.98 1.55
C GLY A 7 -2.43 -3.65 1.92
N MET A 8 -2.93 -4.16 3.05
CA MET A 8 -4.28 -3.84 3.53
C MET A 8 -4.43 -2.35 3.91
N LEU A 9 -3.42 -1.78 4.56
CA LEU A 9 -3.40 -0.36 4.96
C LEU A 9 -3.39 0.58 3.75
N VAL A 10 -2.64 0.24 2.71
CA VAL A 10 -2.61 1.01 1.45
C VAL A 10 -3.92 0.82 0.70
N ARG A 11 -4.44 -0.41 0.60
CA ARG A 11 -5.69 -0.74 -0.09
C ARG A 11 -6.90 -0.03 0.52
N GLU A 12 -6.91 0.21 1.82
CA GLU A 12 -7.96 0.99 2.52
C GLU A 12 -8.17 2.36 1.87
N ALA A 13 -7.11 3.01 1.40
CA ALA A 13 -7.22 4.28 0.69
C ALA A 13 -8.02 4.14 -0.62
N LEU A 14 -8.04 2.98 -1.26
CA LEU A 14 -8.79 2.71 -2.49
C LEU A 14 -10.23 2.20 -2.25
N ARG A 15 -10.64 1.96 -0.99
CA ARG A 15 -11.92 1.30 -0.68
C ARG A 15 -13.12 2.01 -1.31
N LEU A 16 -13.13 3.34 -1.27
CA LEU A 16 -14.22 4.18 -1.77
C LEU A 16 -14.16 4.47 -3.28
N MET A 17 -13.25 3.85 -4.04
CA MET A 17 -13.22 3.99 -5.50
C MET A 17 -14.22 3.03 -6.14
N PRO A 18 -15.34 3.52 -6.71
CA PRO A 18 -16.43 2.67 -7.22
C PRO A 18 -16.09 2.00 -8.54
N ASN A 19 -15.20 2.61 -9.34
CA ASN A 19 -14.83 2.15 -10.68
C ASN A 19 -13.60 1.22 -10.67
N MET A 20 -13.22 0.69 -9.49
CA MET A 20 -12.11 -0.25 -9.37
C MET A 20 -12.60 -1.55 -8.73
N SER A 21 -12.40 -2.66 -9.42
CA SER A 21 -12.54 -4.02 -8.93
C SER A 21 -11.53 -4.30 -7.81
N GLY A 22 -11.80 -5.36 -7.04
CA GLY A 22 -10.85 -5.83 -6.02
C GLY A 22 -9.47 -6.17 -6.59
N ARG A 23 -9.42 -6.74 -7.80
CA ARG A 23 -8.17 -7.07 -8.51
C ARG A 23 -7.38 -5.82 -8.88
N GLU A 24 -8.04 -4.82 -9.47
CA GLU A 24 -7.38 -3.54 -9.83
C GLU A 24 -6.86 -2.81 -8.58
N LYS A 25 -7.58 -2.88 -7.45
CA LYS A 25 -7.10 -2.32 -6.18
C LYS A 25 -5.83 -3.03 -5.69
N THR A 26 -5.77 -4.35 -5.80
CA THR A 26 -4.58 -5.13 -5.45
C THR A 26 -3.41 -4.80 -6.36
N GLU A 27 -3.62 -4.74 -7.68
CA GLU A 27 -2.59 -4.37 -8.66
C GLU A 27 -2.05 -2.96 -8.39
N ARG A 28 -2.92 -1.99 -8.13
CA ARG A 28 -2.51 -0.61 -7.78
C ARG A 28 -1.72 -0.54 -6.48
N VAL A 29 -2.03 -1.38 -5.49
CA VAL A 29 -1.25 -1.48 -4.25
C VAL A 29 0.16 -1.97 -4.53
N HIS A 30 0.34 -3.00 -5.35
CA HIS A 30 1.67 -3.48 -5.71
C HIS A 30 2.46 -2.43 -6.51
N GLU A 31 1.80 -1.79 -7.47
CA GLU A 31 2.38 -0.71 -8.26
C GLU A 31 2.91 0.43 -7.38
N ILE A 32 2.08 0.98 -6.48
CA ILE A 32 2.51 2.09 -5.62
C ILE A 32 3.62 1.67 -4.65
N LEU A 33 3.64 0.42 -4.19
CA LEU A 33 4.71 -0.09 -3.33
C LEU A 33 6.04 -0.20 -4.09
N ARG A 34 6.02 -0.51 -5.38
CA ARG A 34 7.20 -0.44 -6.26
C ARG A 34 7.63 1.02 -6.48
N GLU A 35 6.70 1.92 -6.78
CA GLU A 35 6.98 3.35 -6.98
C GLU A 35 7.67 3.99 -5.76
N VAL A 36 7.23 3.66 -4.55
CA VAL A 36 7.87 4.15 -3.32
C VAL A 36 9.10 3.34 -2.88
N GLY A 37 9.62 2.43 -3.72
CA GLY A 37 10.84 1.68 -3.43
C GLY A 37 10.74 0.69 -2.27
N LEU A 38 9.55 0.12 -2.02
CA LEU A 38 9.38 -1.04 -1.13
C LEU A 38 9.35 -2.35 -1.91
N GLY A 39 8.76 -2.37 -3.10
CA GLY A 39 8.58 -3.57 -3.91
C GLY A 39 7.41 -4.45 -3.45
N ASP A 40 7.12 -5.50 -4.21
CA ASP A 40 5.87 -6.27 -4.04
C ASP A 40 5.82 -7.10 -2.75
N GLY A 41 6.98 -7.59 -2.27
CA GLY A 41 7.08 -8.43 -1.06
C GLY A 41 6.83 -7.70 0.27
N PHE A 42 6.46 -6.42 0.22
CA PHE A 42 6.08 -5.65 1.41
C PHE A 42 4.57 -5.64 1.66
N ALA A 43 3.75 -6.03 0.69
CA ALA A 43 2.29 -6.02 0.84
C ALA A 43 1.82 -6.90 2.00
N ASP A 44 2.49 -8.02 2.25
CA ASP A 44 2.13 -8.99 3.30
C ASP A 44 2.79 -8.71 4.65
N ARG A 45 3.68 -7.72 4.73
CA ARG A 45 4.37 -7.36 5.98
C ARG A 45 3.50 -6.51 6.89
N TYR A 46 3.76 -6.55 8.19
CA TYR A 46 3.17 -5.70 9.20
C TYR A 46 4.04 -4.47 9.49
N PRO A 47 3.45 -3.33 9.92
CA PRO A 47 4.21 -2.10 10.22
C PRO A 47 5.38 -2.26 11.21
N HIS A 48 5.29 -3.19 12.16
CA HIS A 48 6.36 -3.45 13.12
C HIS A 48 7.55 -4.20 12.52
N GLU A 49 7.40 -4.85 11.36
CA GLU A 49 8.46 -5.56 10.63
C GLU A 49 9.30 -4.63 9.74
N LEU A 50 8.90 -3.36 9.62
CA LEU A 50 9.56 -2.37 8.78
C LEU A 50 10.58 -1.54 9.57
N SER A 51 11.65 -1.10 8.91
CA SER A 51 12.52 -0.04 9.43
C SER A 51 11.79 1.31 9.46
N GLY A 52 12.35 2.31 10.15
CA GLY A 52 11.78 3.66 10.19
C GLY A 52 11.59 4.28 8.80
N GLY A 53 12.60 4.18 7.94
CA GLY A 53 12.52 4.65 6.55
C GLY A 53 11.51 3.88 5.72
N GLN A 54 11.39 2.56 5.91
CA GLN A 54 10.38 1.75 5.21
C GLN A 54 8.95 2.15 5.65
N ARG A 55 8.72 2.38 6.95
CA ARG A 55 7.43 2.88 7.45
C ARG A 55 7.06 4.22 6.84
N GLN A 56 8.02 5.13 6.68
CA GLN A 56 7.79 6.42 6.02
C GLN A 56 7.35 6.22 4.56
N ARG A 57 8.02 5.33 3.82
CA ARG A 57 7.64 5.01 2.43
C ARG A 57 6.27 4.36 2.32
N ALA A 58 5.91 3.46 3.24
CA ALA A 58 4.56 2.90 3.31
C ALA A 58 3.47 3.95 3.59
N ALA A 59 3.77 4.93 4.45
CA ALA A 59 2.87 6.06 4.72
C ALA A 59 2.69 6.94 3.47
N ILE A 60 3.77 7.20 2.72
CA ILE A 60 3.72 7.91 1.43
C ILE A 60 2.84 7.14 0.45
N ALA A 61 3.07 5.84 0.25
CA ALA A 61 2.25 5.01 -0.63
C ALA A 61 0.75 5.12 -0.31
N ARG A 62 0.37 4.97 0.96
CA ARG A 62 -1.02 5.12 1.41
C ARG A 62 -1.60 6.50 1.09
N ALA A 63 -0.79 7.56 1.13
CA ALA A 63 -1.22 8.93 0.81
C ALA A 63 -1.38 9.18 -0.70
N VAL A 64 -0.60 8.50 -1.54
CA VAL A 64 -0.54 8.79 -2.98
C VAL A 64 -1.21 7.75 -3.88
N VAL A 65 -1.57 6.57 -3.38
CA VAL A 65 -2.12 5.44 -4.18
C VAL A 65 -3.35 5.79 -5.02
N ARG A 66 -4.12 6.82 -4.64
CA ARG A 66 -5.30 7.30 -5.39
C ARG A 66 -4.97 8.10 -6.65
N ARG A 67 -3.75 8.63 -6.75
CA ARG A 67 -3.32 9.36 -7.95
C ARG A 67 -2.98 8.34 -9.03
N PRO A 68 -3.37 8.55 -10.30
CA PRO A 68 -2.82 7.76 -11.39
C PRO A 68 -1.30 7.98 -11.47
N ALA A 69 -0.58 6.96 -11.95
CA ALA A 69 0.84 7.06 -12.30
C ALA A 69 1.03 7.94 -13.56
#